data_AF-A0A3G9CZA6-F1
#
_entry.id   AF-A0A3G9CZA6-F1
#
_cell.length_a   1.000
_cell.length_b   1.000
_cell.length_c   1.000
_cell.angle_alpha   90.00
_cell.angle_beta   90.00
_cell.angle_gamma   90.00
#
_symmetry.space_group_name_H-M   'P 1'
#
loop_
_entity.id
_entity.type
_entity.pdbx_description
1 polymer ?
#
loop_
_entity_poly.entity_id
_entity_poly.type
_entity_poly.pdbx_seq_one_letter_code
_entity_poly.pdbx_strand_id
1 'polypeptide(L)'
;MIVKSVKDCRYNRVLDATLLCELLHPHKEDLGIEFSLAHAILKSGESSLPHYLKESVEVYYILEGDARMHIEKETKKVAAGDAIFIPARGSAIY
;
A
#
# COMPACT_ATOMS: atom_id res chain seq x y z
N MET A 1 -15.66 -4.18 18.25
CA MET A 1 -15.75 -4.06 16.78
C MET A 1 -15.44 -2.62 16.42
N ILE A 2 -14.47 -2.39 15.53
CA ILE A 2 -14.11 -1.07 15.02
C ILE A 2 -14.44 -1.01 13.53
N VAL A 3 -14.97 0.12 13.08
CA VAL A 3 -15.21 0.41 11.67
C VAL A 3 -14.58 1.76 11.38
N LYS A 4 -13.73 1.82 10.35
CA LYS A 4 -13.14 3.07 9.85
C LYS A 4 -13.44 3.21 8.38
N SER A 5 -13.70 4.43 7.94
CA SER A 5 -14.02 4.75 6.56
C SER A 5 -12.97 5.67 5.95
N VAL A 6 -12.65 5.46 4.68
CA VAL A 6 -11.85 6.39 3.89
C VAL A 6 -12.50 7.78 3.78
N LYS A 7 -13.82 7.88 4.01
CA LYS A 7 -14.57 9.15 4.01
C LYS A 7 -14.18 10.06 5.18
N ASP A 8 -13.77 9.47 6.29
CA ASP A 8 -13.44 10.18 7.54
C ASP A 8 -11.93 10.31 7.75
N CYS A 9 -11.14 9.93 6.74
CA CYS A 9 -9.71 9.77 6.84
C CYS A 9 -8.97 10.85 6.06
N ARG A 10 -7.88 11.36 6.66
CA ARG A 10 -7.01 12.33 6.01
C ARG A 10 -5.88 11.62 5.28
N TYR A 11 -5.76 11.89 3.98
CA TYR A 11 -4.61 11.47 3.20
C TYR A 11 -3.40 12.34 3.54
N ASN A 12 -2.27 11.68 3.78
CA ASN A 12 -1.00 12.34 4.00
C ASN A 12 0.05 11.73 3.07
N ARG A 13 1.02 12.55 2.65
CA ARG A 13 2.17 12.03 1.92
C ARG A 13 3.12 11.36 2.92
N VAL A 14 3.55 10.14 2.63
CA VAL A 14 4.44 9.38 3.52
C VAL A 14 5.81 9.16 2.92
N LEU A 15 6.61 8.31 3.59
CA LEU A 15 8.04 8.15 3.33
C LEU A 15 8.37 7.75 1.89
N ASP A 16 7.55 6.92 1.27
CA ASP A 16 7.70 6.48 -0.11
C ASP A 16 7.09 7.44 -1.14
N ALA A 17 6.78 8.67 -0.71
CA ALA A 17 6.13 9.72 -1.48
C ALA A 17 4.69 9.44 -1.94
N THR A 18 4.06 8.33 -1.54
CA THR A 18 2.66 8.06 -1.89
C THR A 18 1.70 8.83 -0.97
N LEU A 19 0.47 9.04 -1.44
CA LEU A 19 -0.61 9.60 -0.63
C LEU A 19 -1.41 8.47 -0.02
N LEU A 20 -1.47 8.39 1.30
CA LEU A 20 -2.22 7.32 1.94
C LEU A 20 -3.00 7.74 3.18
N CYS A 21 -4.12 7.05 3.34
CA CYS A 21 -5.01 7.07 4.48
C CYS A 21 -4.82 5.74 5.22
N GLU A 22 -4.26 5.79 6.42
CA GLU A 22 -4.12 4.59 7.24
C GLU A 22 -5.41 4.32 8.03
N LEU A 23 -5.99 3.14 7.82
CA LEU A 23 -7.23 2.72 8.47
C LEU A 23 -6.91 1.93 9.74
N LEU A 24 -6.11 0.87 9.67
CA LEU A 24 -5.75 0.06 10.84
C LEU A 24 -4.23 0.00 10.98
N HIS A 25 -3.72 0.04 12.20
CA HIS A 25 -2.30 -0.03 12.48
C HIS A 25 -2.03 -0.61 13.89
N PRO A 26 -1.14 -1.60 14.02
CA PRO A 26 -0.94 -2.35 15.26
C PRO A 26 -0.41 -1.50 16.42
N HIS A 27 0.22 -0.36 16.12
CA HIS A 27 0.74 0.58 17.12
C HIS A 27 -0.13 1.82 17.36
N LYS A 28 -1.24 1.99 16.62
CA LYS A 28 -2.16 3.12 16.81
C LYS A 28 -3.47 2.69 17.44
N GLU A 29 -3.86 1.42 17.27
CA GLU A 29 -5.03 0.85 17.90
C GLU A 29 -4.66 -0.36 18.75
N ASP A 30 -5.27 -0.48 19.93
CA ASP A 30 -5.11 -1.64 20.83
C ASP A 30 -6.06 -2.78 20.40
N LEU A 31 -5.73 -3.40 19.25
CA LEU A 31 -6.55 -4.44 18.60
C LEU A 31 -5.89 -5.82 18.60
N GLY A 32 -4.63 -5.93 19.04
CA GLY A 32 -3.88 -7.20 18.99
C GLY A 32 -3.66 -7.74 17.57
N ILE A 33 -3.64 -6.86 16.57
CA ILE A 33 -3.36 -7.21 15.16
C ILE A 33 -1.87 -7.09 14.87
N GLU A 34 -1.38 -7.84 13.88
CA GLU A 34 0.01 -7.80 13.42
C GLU A 34 0.13 -7.26 11.98
N PHE A 35 -0.90 -6.54 11.52
CA PHE A 35 -0.95 -5.93 10.20
C PHE A 35 -1.45 -4.49 10.29
N SER A 36 -1.07 -3.69 9.30
CA SER A 36 -1.71 -2.42 9.00
C SER A 36 -2.57 -2.55 7.73
N LEU A 37 -3.56 -1.68 7.60
CA LEU A 37 -4.39 -1.55 6.40
C LEU A 37 -4.50 -0.07 6.06
N ALA A 38 -4.13 0.28 4.83
CA ALA A 38 -4.21 1.64 4.33
C ALA A 38 -4.87 1.69 2.96
N HIS A 39 -5.46 2.84 2.64
CA HIS A 39 -5.90 3.18 1.30
C HIS A 39 -4.90 4.16 0.68
N ALA A 40 -4.27 3.75 -0.41
CA ALA A 40 -3.26 4.53 -1.11
C ALA A 40 -3.79 5.09 -2.43
N ILE A 41 -3.32 6.28 -2.79
CA ILE A 41 -3.61 6.96 -4.06
C ILE A 41 -2.29 7.39 -4.69
N LEU A 42 -2.13 7.05 -5.96
CA LEU A 42 -1.04 7.51 -6.81
C LEU A 42 -1.65 8.29 -7.98
N LYS A 43 -1.17 9.52 -8.22
CA LYS A 43 -1.66 10.30 -9.37
C LYS A 43 -0.99 9.82 -10.65
N SER A 44 -1.65 10.06 -11.78
CA SER A 44 -1.07 9.76 -13.09
C SER A 44 0.31 10.42 -13.25
N GLY A 45 1.31 9.62 -13.61
CA GLY A 45 2.70 10.05 -13.78
C GLY A 45 3.53 10.12 -12.50
N GLU A 46 2.94 9.89 -11.31
CA GLU A 46 3.70 9.70 -10.08
C GLU A 46 4.11 8.22 -9.92
N SER A 47 5.10 7.97 -9.07
CA SER A 47 5.50 6.64 -8.59
C SER A 47 5.83 6.70 -7.10
N SER A 48 5.77 5.56 -6.42
CA SER A 48 6.40 5.41 -5.12
C SER A 48 7.93 5.50 -5.23
N LEU A 49 8.61 5.69 -4.10
CA LEU A 49 10.05 5.50 -3.99
C LEU A 49 10.38 4.02 -3.76
N PRO A 50 11.54 3.52 -4.22
CA PRO A 50 11.95 2.14 -3.98
C PRO A 50 12.00 1.83 -2.47
N HIS A 51 11.27 0.82 -2.03
CA HIS A 51 11.26 0.39 -0.63
C HIS A 51 10.95 -1.10 -0.47
N TYR A 52 11.22 -1.63 0.72
CA TYR A 52 10.87 -2.98 1.12
C TYR A 52 10.56 -3.04 2.62
N LEU A 53 9.73 -4.00 3.01
CA LEU A 53 9.51 -4.34 4.42
C LEU A 53 10.50 -5.44 4.84
N LYS A 54 11.18 -5.26 5.99
CA LYS A 54 12.24 -6.18 6.44
C LYS A 54 11.72 -7.55 6.86
N GLU A 55 10.58 -7.56 7.55
CA GLU A 55 10.03 -8.72 8.25
C GLU A 55 8.63 -9.07 7.76
N SER A 56 7.85 -8.07 7.37
CA SER A 56 6.47 -8.25 6.89
C SER A 56 6.41 -8.44 5.38
N VAL A 57 5.36 -9.12 4.94
CA VAL A 57 4.91 -9.06 3.54
C VAL A 57 4.04 -7.83 3.33
N GLU A 58 3.85 -7.44 2.08
CA GLU A 58 2.92 -6.38 1.70
C GLU A 58 2.00 -6.86 0.58
N VAL A 59 0.74 -6.41 0.61
CA VAL A 59 -0.26 -6.74 -0.40
C VAL A 59 -0.97 -5.49 -0.87
N TYR A 60 -0.94 -5.25 -2.18
CA TYR A 60 -1.79 -4.24 -2.82
C TYR A 60 -3.00 -4.91 -3.45
N TYR A 61 -4.17 -4.33 -3.27
CA TYR A 61 -5.37 -4.65 -4.02
C TYR A 61 -5.80 -3.40 -4.78
N ILE A 62 -5.78 -3.45 -6.11
CA ILE A 62 -6.07 -2.27 -6.93
C ILE A 62 -7.58 -2.08 -6.99
N LEU A 63 -8.05 -0.96 -6.44
CA LEU A 63 -9.48 -0.64 -6.43
C LEU A 63 -9.91 0.02 -7.74
N GLU A 64 -9.10 0.94 -8.26
CA GLU A 64 -9.41 1.74 -9.44
C GLU A 64 -8.12 2.08 -10.21
N GLY A 65 -8.26 2.32 -11.52
CA GLY A 65 -7.14 2.71 -12.40
C GLY A 65 -6.25 1.54 -12.82
N ASP A 66 -5.10 1.90 -13.39
CA ASP A 66 -4.04 0.99 -13.83
C ASP A 66 -2.66 1.60 -13.57
N ALA A 67 -1.66 0.72 -13.42
CA ALA A 67 -0.29 1.10 -13.14
C ALA A 67 0.70 0.03 -13.65
N ARG A 68 2.00 0.29 -13.46
CA ARG A 68 3.06 -0.71 -13.63
C ARG A 68 3.68 -0.99 -12.27
N MET A 69 3.55 -2.22 -11.81
CA MET A 69 4.22 -2.69 -10.60
C MET A 69 5.59 -3.25 -10.98
N HIS A 70 6.62 -2.77 -10.29
CA HIS A 70 8.00 -3.26 -10.38
C HIS A 70 8.37 -3.92 -9.05
N ILE A 71 8.72 -5.21 -9.08
CA ILE A 71 9.18 -5.94 -7.90
C ILE A 71 10.47 -6.65 -8.30
N GLU A 72 11.58 -6.30 -7.65
CA GLU A 72 12.90 -6.79 -8.01
C GLU A 72 13.21 -6.58 -9.51
N LYS A 73 13.28 -7.67 -10.29
CA LYS A 73 13.56 -7.66 -11.73
C LYS A 73 12.30 -7.84 -12.59
N GLU A 74 11.15 -8.06 -11.95
CA GLU A 74 9.88 -8.24 -12.65
C GLU A 74 9.16 -6.90 -12.82
N THR A 75 8.43 -6.77 -13.93
CA THR A 75 7.53 -5.65 -14.14
C THR A 75 6.25 -6.16 -14.78
N LYS A 76 5.11 -5.82 -14.18
CA LYS A 76 3.78 -6.22 -14.67
C LYS A 76 2.86 -5.02 -14.70
N LYS A 77 1.97 -4.99 -15.71
CA LYS A 77 0.81 -4.09 -15.67
C LYS A 77 -0.16 -4.64 -14.64
N VAL A 78 -0.76 -3.75 -13.87
CA VAL A 78 -1.79 -4.07 -12.88
C VAL A 78 -2.96 -3.11 -13.07
N ALA A 79 -4.17 -3.58 -12.79
CA ALA A 79 -5.40 -2.82 -12.94
C ALA A 79 -6.40 -3.18 -11.84
N ALA A 80 -7.51 -2.44 -11.79
CA ALA A 80 -8.60 -2.69 -10.86
C ALA A 80 -8.99 -4.19 -10.79
N GLY A 81 -9.05 -4.72 -9.57
CA GLY A 81 -9.32 -6.13 -9.29
C GLY A 81 -8.08 -7.00 -9.10
N ASP A 82 -6.89 -6.53 -9.48
CA ASP A 82 -5.64 -7.26 -9.27
C ASP A 82 -5.18 -7.20 -7.81
N ALA A 83 -4.67 -8.33 -7.32
CA ALA A 83 -3.93 -8.43 -6.07
C ALA A 83 -2.44 -8.64 -6.36
N ILE A 84 -1.58 -7.87 -5.69
CA ILE A 84 -0.13 -7.94 -5.82
C ILE A 84 0.45 -8.34 -4.47
N PHE A 85 1.14 -9.48 -4.43
CA PHE A 85 1.92 -9.92 -3.28
C PHE A 85 3.37 -9.47 -3.41
N ILE A 86 3.88 -8.78 -2.39
CA ILE A 86 5.28 -8.38 -2.28
C ILE A 86 5.88 -9.14 -1.09
N PRO A 87 6.88 -10.01 -1.31
CA PRO A 87 7.50 -10.75 -0.22
C PRO A 87 8.31 -9.83 0.69
N ALA A 88 8.55 -10.25 1.93
CA ALA A 88 9.50 -9.58 2.81
C ALA A 88 10.86 -9.46 2.12
N ARG A 89 11.47 -8.28 2.26
CA ARG A 89 12.73 -7.87 1.60
C ARG A 89 12.66 -7.75 0.07
N GLY A 90 11.49 -7.95 -0.53
CA GLY A 90 11.24 -7.62 -1.93
C GLY A 90 11.15 -6.11 -2.11
N SER A 91 12.06 -5.53 -2.88
CA SER A 91 12.01 -4.11 -3.23
C SER A 91 10.95 -3.87 -4.30
N ALA A 92 10.01 -2.97 -4.00
CA ALA A 92 8.92 -2.60 -4.90
C ALA A 92 8.96 -1.11 -5.28
N ILE A 93 8.48 -0.81 -6.50
CA ILE A 93 8.15 0.52 -7.01
C ILE A 93 6.83 0.36 -7.76
N TYR A 94 5.88 1.28 -7.56
CA TYR A 94 4.57 1.23 -8.19
C TYR A 94 4.05 2.61 -8.56
#